data_AF-A0A933EMS5-F1
#
_entry.id   AF-A0A933EMS5-F1
#
_cell.length_a   1.000
_cell.length_b   1.000
_cell.length_c   1.000
_cell.angle_alpha   90.00
_cell.angle_beta   90.00
_cell.angle_gamma   90.00
#
_symmetry.space_group_name_H-M   'P 1'
#
loop_
_entity.id
_entity.type
_entity.pdbx_description
1 polymer ?
#
loop_
_entity_poly.entity_id
_entity_poly.type
_entity_poly.pdbx_seq_one_letter_code
_entity_poly.pdbx_strand_id
1 'polypeptide(L)'
;MTRYRSSLIPGLVLILIGGWLLAENLHVPLPGMDQMWPVFPLIIGVATFIRYFTEGRRDSGQVFVGVAAALVGAFFFPFTFGRLSWGQMEEYWPVFALIGGVAFLAQWAVAPSRRGLLIPALIGLAVGLAFLPSTLGLLNPAVAKQIRQLWPLALIAGGLMLLLSGFATRDN
;
A
#
# COMPACT_ATOMS: atom_id res chain seq x y z
N MET A 1 21.83 -10.81 -28.67
CA MET A 1 21.13 -9.55 -28.98
C MET A 1 20.61 -8.88 -27.70
N THR A 2 21.48 -8.47 -26.76
CA THR A 2 21.04 -8.11 -25.37
C THR A 2 21.69 -6.85 -24.76
N ARG A 3 22.51 -6.07 -25.47
CA ARG A 3 23.14 -4.84 -24.91
C ARG A 3 22.34 -3.55 -25.11
N TYR A 4 21.49 -3.44 -26.14
CA TYR A 4 20.76 -2.19 -26.44
C TYR A 4 19.66 -1.83 -25.43
N ARG A 5 18.99 -2.81 -24.81
CA ARG A 5 17.98 -2.53 -23.78
C ARG A 5 18.58 -2.01 -22.47
N SER A 6 19.85 -2.29 -22.21
CA SER A 6 20.52 -1.92 -20.96
C SER A 6 20.87 -0.43 -20.87
N SER A 7 20.96 0.27 -22.01
CA SER A 7 21.25 1.72 -22.05
C SER A 7 20.01 2.59 -22.15
N LEU A 8 18.86 2.04 -22.57
CA LEU A 8 17.61 2.80 -22.70
C LEU A 8 17.08 3.31 -21.36
N ILE A 9 17.11 2.47 -20.32
CA ILE A 9 16.63 2.82 -18.98
C ILE A 9 17.48 3.96 -18.37
N PRO A 10 18.82 3.84 -18.24
CA PRO A 10 19.62 4.93 -17.70
C PRO A 10 19.58 6.18 -18.58
N GLY A 11 19.48 6.03 -19.90
CA GLY A 11 19.30 7.17 -20.82
C GLY A 11 17.97 7.91 -20.58
N LEU A 12 16.86 7.19 -20.42
CA LEU A 12 15.57 7.78 -20.12
C LEU A 12 15.57 8.49 -18.75
N VAL A 13 16.18 7.87 -17.74
CA VAL A 13 16.33 8.48 -16.40
C VAL A 13 17.13 9.79 -16.49
N LEU A 14 18.25 9.79 -17.23
CA LEU A 14 19.05 11.00 -17.46
C LEU A 14 18.27 12.09 -18.20
N ILE A 15 17.45 11.73 -19.20
CA ILE A 15 16.59 12.68 -19.91
C ILE A 15 15.56 13.30 -18.97
N LEU A 16 14.92 12.49 -18.12
CA LEU A 16 13.92 12.98 -17.17
C LEU A 16 14.55 13.89 -16.11
N ILE A 17 15.69 13.49 -15.53
CA ILE A 17 16.41 14.30 -14.54
C ILE A 17 16.93 15.59 -15.19
N GLY A 18 17.55 15.50 -16.37
CA GLY A 18 18.06 16.67 -17.09
C GLY A 18 16.94 17.63 -17.50
N GLY A 19 15.80 17.11 -17.96
CA GLY A 19 14.61 17.90 -18.28
C GLY A 19 14.03 18.60 -17.06
N TRP A 20 14.01 17.94 -15.91
CA TRP A 20 13.60 18.52 -14.63
C TRP A 20 14.50 19.69 -14.21
N LEU A 21 15.82 19.47 -14.18
CA LEU A 21 16.80 20.50 -13.83
C LEU A 21 16.78 21.69 -14.80
N LEU A 22 16.56 21.42 -16.09
CA LEU A 22 16.41 22.48 -17.09
C LEU A 22 15.16 23.32 -16.83
N ALA A 23 14.03 22.68 -16.55
CA ALA A 23 12.79 23.37 -16.24
C ALA A 23 12.88 24.20 -14.94
N GLU A 24 13.59 23.70 -13.93
CA GLU A 24 13.92 24.44 -12.71
C GLU A 24 14.78 25.69 -13.02
N ASN A 25 15.82 25.55 -13.84
CA ASN A 25 16.65 26.69 -14.30
C ASN A 25 15.85 27.73 -15.12
N LEU A 26 14.83 27.27 -15.86
CA LEU A 26 13.94 28.13 -16.62
C LEU A 26 12.81 28.75 -15.77
N HIS A 27 12.83 28.55 -14.44
CA HIS A 27 11.82 29.04 -13.50
C HIS A 27 10.40 28.58 -13.86
N VAL A 28 10.29 27.40 -14.50
CA VAL A 28 9.00 26.74 -14.70
C VAL A 28 8.47 26.35 -13.31
N PRO A 29 7.20 26.64 -12.96
CA PRO A 29 6.62 26.26 -11.68
C PRO A 29 6.44 24.74 -11.62
N LEU A 30 7.52 24.02 -11.30
CA LEU A 30 7.51 22.60 -11.04
C LEU A 30 7.31 22.32 -9.55
N PRO A 31 6.65 21.20 -9.19
CA PRO A 31 6.61 20.72 -7.80
C PRO A 31 8.03 20.58 -7.27
N GLY A 32 8.32 20.99 -6.03
CA GLY A 32 9.67 20.77 -5.47
C GLY A 32 9.94 19.28 -5.19
N MET A 33 11.19 18.95 -4.86
CA MET A 33 11.58 17.58 -4.46
C MET A 33 10.85 17.11 -3.20
N ASP A 34 10.51 18.04 -2.30
CA ASP A 34 9.63 17.86 -1.14
C ASP A 34 8.22 17.41 -1.53
N GLN A 35 7.76 17.77 -2.73
CA GLN A 35 6.47 17.35 -3.26
C GLN A 35 6.54 16.00 -4.00
N MET A 36 7.67 15.74 -4.65
CA MET A 36 7.89 14.63 -5.56
C MET A 36 8.42 13.34 -4.93
N TRP A 37 8.94 13.38 -3.70
CA TRP A 37 9.52 12.18 -3.08
C TRP A 37 8.60 10.92 -3.06
N PRO A 38 7.26 11.00 -3.02
CA PRO A 38 6.41 9.80 -3.09
C PRO A 38 6.52 9.04 -4.42
N VAL A 39 7.09 9.67 -5.46
CA VAL A 39 7.36 9.01 -6.73
C VAL A 39 8.37 7.87 -6.60
N PHE A 40 9.31 7.95 -5.64
CA PHE A 40 10.30 6.90 -5.42
C PHE A 40 9.67 5.57 -4.97
N PRO A 41 8.91 5.51 -3.85
CA PRO A 41 8.23 4.28 -3.46
C PRO A 41 7.20 3.84 -4.52
N LEU A 42 6.55 4.78 -5.22
CA LEU A 42 5.63 4.43 -6.32
C LEU A 42 6.35 3.69 -7.46
N ILE A 43 7.43 4.26 -7.99
CA ILE A 43 8.19 3.68 -9.10
C ILE A 43 8.83 2.36 -8.66
N ILE A 44 9.44 2.30 -7.47
CA ILE A 44 10.05 1.08 -6.94
C ILE A 44 8.99 -0.02 -6.79
N GLY A 45 7.80 0.33 -6.28
CA GLY A 45 6.67 -0.60 -6.14
C GLY A 45 6.20 -1.14 -7.48
N VAL A 46 5.92 -0.24 -8.44
CA VAL A 46 5.48 -0.61 -9.79
C VAL A 46 6.54 -1.45 -10.50
N ALA A 47 7.81 -1.06 -10.43
CA ALA A 47 8.91 -1.82 -11.03
C ALA A 47 8.99 -3.23 -10.44
N THR A 48 8.91 -3.37 -9.11
CA THR A 48 8.96 -4.67 -8.43
C THR A 48 7.76 -5.54 -8.83
N PHE A 49 6.56 -4.97 -8.92
CA PHE A 49 5.36 -5.66 -9.37
C PHE A 49 5.48 -6.13 -10.84
N ILE A 50 5.97 -5.28 -11.75
CA ILE A 50 6.19 -5.65 -13.15
C ILE A 50 7.24 -6.75 -13.26
N ARG A 51 8.34 -6.65 -12.50
CA ARG A 51 9.42 -7.66 -12.49
C ARG A 51 8.91 -9.05 -12.17
N TYR A 52 7.96 -9.17 -11.24
CA TYR A 52 7.32 -10.45 -10.93
C TYR A 52 6.73 -11.12 -12.19
N PHE A 53 6.04 -10.36 -13.05
CA PHE A 53 5.42 -10.89 -14.27
C PHE A 53 6.43 -11.13 -15.40
N THR A 54 7.54 -10.39 -15.45
CA THR A 54 8.54 -10.51 -16.52
C THR A 54 9.65 -11.51 -16.22
N GLU A 55 10.00 -11.74 -14.95
CA GLU A 55 11.14 -12.59 -14.53
C GLU A 55 10.73 -14.03 -14.12
N GLY A 56 9.53 -14.46 -14.53
CA GLY A 56 9.08 -15.84 -14.37
C GLY A 56 8.39 -16.17 -13.05
N ARG A 57 7.78 -15.16 -12.38
CA ARG A 57 6.87 -15.34 -11.23
C ARG A 57 7.47 -16.14 -10.06
N ARG A 58 8.77 -16.02 -9.85
CA ARG A 58 9.54 -16.85 -8.91
C ARG A 58 9.21 -16.58 -7.44
N ASP A 59 8.95 -15.33 -7.09
CA ASP A 59 8.71 -14.94 -5.69
C ASP A 59 7.44 -14.11 -5.55
N SER A 60 6.39 -14.73 -5.02
CA SER A 60 5.12 -14.06 -4.68
C SER A 60 5.31 -12.87 -3.72
N GLY A 61 6.35 -12.87 -2.87
CA GLY A 61 6.64 -11.77 -1.95
C GLY A 61 6.93 -10.44 -2.66
N GLN A 62 7.43 -10.51 -3.90
CA GLN A 62 7.61 -9.31 -4.74
C GLN A 62 6.29 -8.62 -5.08
N VAL A 63 5.19 -9.37 -5.19
CA VAL A 63 3.86 -8.78 -5.41
C VAL A 63 3.40 -8.01 -4.19
N PHE A 64 3.61 -8.55 -2.99
CA PHE A 64 3.31 -7.84 -1.75
C PHE A 64 4.10 -6.52 -1.66
N VAL A 65 5.42 -6.59 -1.81
CA VAL A 65 6.30 -5.40 -1.73
C VAL A 65 5.95 -4.40 -2.83
N GLY A 66 5.71 -4.87 -4.05
CA GLY A 66 5.38 -4.04 -5.19
C GLY A 66 4.06 -3.27 -4.99
N VAL A 67 3.00 -3.98 -4.60
CA VAL A 67 1.68 -3.38 -4.35
C VAL A 67 1.72 -2.46 -3.14
N ALA A 68 2.33 -2.87 -2.02
CA ALA A 68 2.42 -2.06 -0.82
C ALA A 68 3.19 -0.76 -1.09
N ALA A 69 4.37 -0.83 -1.69
CA ALA A 69 5.17 0.36 -2.00
C ALA A 69 4.47 1.29 -3.01
N ALA A 70 3.80 0.73 -4.03
CA ALA A 70 3.04 1.51 -5.00
C ALA A 70 1.88 2.27 -4.34
N LEU A 71 1.10 1.59 -3.51
CA LEU A 71 -0.03 2.23 -2.81
C LEU A 71 0.43 3.22 -1.75
N VAL A 72 1.53 2.94 -1.04
CA VAL A 72 2.13 3.90 -0.09
C VAL A 72 2.58 5.16 -0.83
N GLY A 73 3.32 5.04 -1.92
CA GLY A 73 3.71 6.19 -2.74
C GLY A 73 2.50 6.97 -3.25
N ALA A 74 1.48 6.28 -3.74
CA ALA A 74 0.21 6.89 -4.15
C ALA A 74 -0.47 7.67 -3.01
N PHE A 75 -0.50 7.10 -1.80
CA PHE A 75 -1.15 7.68 -0.63
C PHE A 75 -0.45 8.93 -0.10
N PHE A 76 0.86 9.07 -0.28
CA PHE A 76 1.60 10.25 0.19
C PHE A 76 1.41 11.48 -0.69
N PHE A 77 1.05 11.33 -1.98
CA PHE A 77 0.86 12.48 -2.88
C PHE A 77 -0.13 13.54 -2.39
N PRO A 78 -1.33 13.21 -1.87
CA PRO A 78 -2.23 14.20 -1.30
C PRO A 78 -1.60 15.06 -0.19
N PHE A 79 -0.70 14.50 0.62
CA PHE A 79 0.00 15.24 1.68
C PHE A 79 1.06 16.17 1.10
N THR A 80 1.84 15.67 0.14
CA THR A 80 2.93 16.44 -0.45
C THR A 80 2.46 17.56 -1.37
N PHE A 81 1.30 17.40 -2.02
CA PHE A 81 0.64 18.48 -2.78
C PHE A 81 -0.24 19.40 -1.92
N GLY A 82 -0.23 19.25 -0.59
CA GLY A 82 -0.97 20.12 0.32
C GLY A 82 -2.50 19.96 0.30
N ARG A 83 -3.03 18.87 -0.28
CA ARG A 83 -4.47 18.54 -0.20
C ARG A 83 -4.85 17.99 1.17
N LEU A 84 -3.92 17.32 1.84
CA LEU A 84 -4.02 16.86 3.21
C LEU A 84 -2.88 17.46 4.03
N SER A 85 -3.17 17.81 5.27
CA SER A 85 -2.13 18.24 6.21
C SER A 85 -1.46 17.04 6.87
N TRP A 86 -0.18 17.16 7.20
CA TRP A 86 0.55 16.11 7.93
C TRP A 86 -0.06 15.79 9.31
N GLY A 87 -0.76 16.75 9.93
CA GLY A 87 -1.48 16.52 11.18
C GLY A 87 -2.68 15.56 11.04
N GLN A 88 -3.24 15.42 9.85
CA GLN A 88 -4.33 14.47 9.58
C GLN A 88 -3.83 13.03 9.40
N MET A 89 -2.51 12.80 9.35
CA MET A 89 -1.94 11.47 9.15
C MET A 89 -2.41 10.46 10.20
N GLU A 90 -2.59 10.89 11.45
CA GLU A 90 -3.13 10.05 12.51
C GLU A 90 -4.56 9.59 12.19
N GLU A 91 -5.38 10.46 11.59
CA GLU A 91 -6.77 10.13 11.23
C GLU A 91 -6.85 9.10 10.10
N TYR A 92 -5.91 9.16 9.15
CA TYR A 92 -5.84 8.28 7.98
C TYR A 92 -5.07 6.97 8.22
N TRP A 93 -4.75 6.63 9.47
CA TRP A 93 -4.11 5.35 9.81
C TRP A 93 -4.79 4.09 9.22
N PRO A 94 -6.13 4.02 9.04
CA PRO A 94 -6.78 2.84 8.47
C PRO A 94 -6.35 2.56 7.02
N VAL A 95 -5.83 3.56 6.31
CA VAL A 95 -5.29 3.40 4.96
C VAL A 95 -4.11 2.44 4.97
N PHE A 96 -3.25 2.45 5.99
CA PHE A 96 -2.13 1.50 6.07
C PHE A 96 -2.60 0.05 6.25
N ALA A 97 -3.63 -0.17 7.06
CA ALA A 97 -4.25 -1.48 7.19
C ALA A 97 -4.86 -1.94 5.86
N LEU A 98 -5.54 -1.02 5.15
CA LEU A 98 -6.11 -1.30 3.83
C LEU A 98 -5.02 -1.64 2.80
N ILE A 99 -3.93 -0.87 2.76
CA ILE A 99 -2.78 -1.12 1.87
C ILE A 99 -2.19 -2.50 2.14
N GLY A 100 -1.96 -2.84 3.41
CA GLY A 100 -1.47 -4.17 3.80
C GLY A 100 -2.44 -5.27 3.37
N GLY A 101 -3.74 -5.07 3.61
CA GLY A 101 -4.81 -5.99 3.19
C GLY A 101 -4.82 -6.25 1.69
N VAL A 102 -4.77 -5.18 0.88
CA VAL A 102 -4.72 -5.26 -0.59
C VAL A 102 -3.42 -5.91 -1.06
N ALA A 103 -2.28 -5.61 -0.44
CA ALA A 103 -0.99 -6.22 -0.79
C ALA A 103 -0.96 -7.73 -0.52
N PHE A 104 -1.48 -8.17 0.64
CA PHE A 104 -1.63 -9.60 0.95
C PHE A 104 -2.63 -10.28 0.02
N LEU A 105 -3.75 -9.62 -0.30
CA LEU A 105 -4.73 -10.15 -1.25
C LEU A 105 -4.12 -10.31 -2.64
N ALA A 106 -3.36 -9.32 -3.12
CA ALA A 106 -2.67 -9.38 -4.40
C ALA A 106 -1.63 -10.51 -4.43
N GLN A 107 -0.86 -10.68 -3.35
CA GLN A 107 0.07 -11.79 -3.21
C GLN A 107 -0.65 -13.16 -3.23
N TRP A 108 -1.78 -13.27 -2.54
CA TRP A 108 -2.59 -14.48 -2.57
C TRP A 108 -3.16 -14.75 -3.97
N ALA A 109 -3.62 -13.72 -4.69
CA ALA A 109 -4.20 -13.87 -6.03
C ALA A 109 -3.21 -14.48 -7.04
N VAL A 110 -1.92 -14.19 -6.90
CA VAL A 110 -0.87 -14.78 -7.75
C VAL A 110 -0.33 -16.12 -7.21
N ALA A 111 -0.58 -16.44 -5.94
CA ALA A 111 -0.19 -17.70 -5.30
C ALA A 111 -1.31 -18.28 -4.41
N PRO A 112 -2.46 -18.71 -4.98
CA PRO A 112 -3.65 -19.07 -4.18
C PRO A 112 -3.45 -20.30 -3.28
N SER A 113 -2.44 -21.11 -3.56
CA SER A 113 -2.03 -22.25 -2.73
C SER A 113 -1.60 -21.84 -1.32
N ARG A 114 -1.18 -20.58 -1.11
CA ARG A 114 -0.79 -20.03 0.20
C ARG A 114 -2.00 -19.46 0.94
N ARG A 115 -2.92 -20.33 1.37
CA ARG A 115 -4.14 -19.94 2.12
C ARG A 115 -3.87 -19.09 3.37
N GLY A 116 -2.70 -19.26 3.99
CA GLY A 116 -2.29 -18.47 5.16
C GLY A 116 -2.20 -16.95 4.91
N LEU A 117 -2.11 -16.49 3.66
CA LEU A 117 -2.11 -15.07 3.31
C LEU A 117 -3.51 -14.43 3.34
N LEU A 118 -4.58 -15.24 3.26
CA LEU A 118 -5.95 -14.73 3.29
C LEU A 118 -6.31 -14.14 4.64
N ILE A 119 -5.81 -14.71 5.73
CA ILE A 119 -6.10 -14.23 7.08
C ILE A 119 -5.62 -12.77 7.26
N PRO A 120 -4.34 -12.43 7.05
CA PRO A 120 -3.89 -11.04 7.15
C PRO A 120 -4.49 -10.14 6.07
N ALA A 121 -4.78 -10.66 4.86
CA ALA A 121 -5.50 -9.91 3.83
C ALA A 121 -6.89 -9.46 4.32
N LEU A 122 -7.70 -10.40 4.80
CA LEU A 122 -9.06 -10.15 5.26
C LEU A 122 -9.08 -9.26 6.49
N ILE A 123 -8.15 -9.45 7.44
CA ILE A 123 -8.03 -8.58 8.62
C ILE A 123 -7.69 -7.15 8.18
N GLY A 124 -6.68 -6.97 7.34
CA GLY A 124 -6.28 -5.63 6.86
C GLY A 124 -7.40 -4.93 6.08
N LEU A 125 -8.09 -5.67 5.21
CA LEU A 125 -9.25 -5.15 4.47
C LEU A 125 -10.41 -4.81 5.40
N ALA A 126 -10.74 -5.68 6.36
CA ALA A 126 -11.83 -5.42 7.31
C ALA A 126 -11.54 -4.20 8.18
N VAL A 127 -10.32 -4.07 8.71
CA VAL A 127 -9.91 -2.90 9.50
C VAL A 127 -9.93 -1.64 8.63
N GLY A 128 -9.31 -1.68 7.44
CA GLY A 128 -9.31 -0.55 6.52
C GLY A 128 -10.72 -0.10 6.15
N LEU A 129 -11.59 -1.02 5.73
CA LEU A 129 -12.95 -0.73 5.29
C LEU A 129 -13.90 -0.35 6.43
N ALA A 130 -13.68 -0.83 7.66
CA ALA A 130 -14.51 -0.47 8.80
C ALA A 130 -14.19 0.93 9.32
N PHE A 131 -12.90 1.32 9.35
CA PHE A 131 -12.47 2.58 9.95
C PHE A 131 -12.31 3.73 8.95
N LEU A 132 -11.93 3.46 7.69
CA LEU A 132 -11.71 4.51 6.69
C LEU A 132 -12.97 5.35 6.40
N PRO A 133 -14.19 4.79 6.29
CA PRO A 133 -15.40 5.60 6.11
C PRO A 133 -15.66 6.54 7.30
N SER A 134 -15.24 6.15 8.51
CA SER A 134 -15.34 7.00 9.70
C SER A 134 -14.39 8.20 9.62
N THR A 135 -13.14 7.98 9.16
CA THR A 135 -12.14 9.02 8.90
C THR A 135 -12.58 9.97 7.79
N LEU A 136 -13.21 9.45 6.73
CA LEU A 136 -13.68 10.27 5.61
C LEU A 136 -14.96 11.06 5.91
N GLY A 137 -15.52 10.94 7.12
CA GLY A 137 -16.80 11.58 7.48
C GLY A 137 -18.00 11.03 6.71
N LEU A 138 -17.88 9.84 6.11
CA LEU A 138 -18.94 9.20 5.32
C LEU A 138 -19.99 8.51 6.19
N LEU A 139 -19.67 8.27 7.46
CA LEU A 139 -20.57 7.62 8.42
C LEU A 139 -21.33 8.63 9.25
N ASN A 140 -22.58 8.28 9.59
CA ASN A 140 -23.35 8.99 10.60
C ASN A 140 -22.56 9.01 11.93
N PRO A 141 -22.48 10.15 12.64
CA PRO A 141 -21.79 10.27 13.93
C PRO A 141 -22.19 9.19 14.97
N ALA A 142 -23.45 8.74 14.95
CA ALA A 142 -23.93 7.66 15.81
C ALA A 142 -23.23 6.32 15.49
N VAL A 143 -23.07 6.00 14.20
CA VAL A 143 -22.39 4.79 13.73
C VAL A 143 -20.89 4.85 14.03
N ALA A 144 -20.26 6.00 13.79
CA ALA A 144 -18.84 6.21 14.10
C ALA A 144 -18.54 6.02 15.60
N LYS A 145 -19.40 6.55 16.47
CA LYS A 145 -19.29 6.35 17.93
C LYS A 145 -19.44 4.88 18.31
N GLN A 146 -20.37 4.17 17.69
CA GLN A 146 -20.61 2.76 17.96
C GLN A 146 -19.41 1.88 17.53
N ILE A 147 -18.82 2.14 16.35
CA ILE A 147 -17.58 1.46 15.92
C ILE A 147 -16.44 1.70 16.91
N ARG A 148 -16.27 2.95 17.37
CA ARG A 148 -15.23 3.32 18.36
C ARG A 148 -15.46 2.69 19.75
N GLN A 149 -16.69 2.32 20.10
CA GLN A 149 -16.99 1.61 21.34
C GLN A 149 -16.84 0.09 21.22
N LEU A 150 -17.10 -0.46 20.03
CA LEU A 150 -17.15 -1.92 19.81
C LEU A 150 -15.86 -2.53 19.24
N TRP A 151 -14.88 -1.73 18.81
CA TRP A 151 -13.61 -2.28 18.30
C TRP A 151 -12.86 -3.20 19.29
N PRO A 152 -12.87 -2.99 20.63
CA PRO A 152 -12.23 -3.93 21.54
C PRO A 152 -12.93 -5.29 21.53
N LEU A 153 -14.24 -5.33 21.28
CA LEU A 153 -14.99 -6.58 21.16
C LEU A 153 -14.57 -7.38 19.93
N ALA A 154 -14.25 -6.70 18.82
CA ALA A 154 -13.69 -7.35 17.63
C ALA A 154 -12.33 -8.00 17.92
N LEU A 155 -11.47 -7.35 18.73
CA LEU A 155 -10.20 -7.95 19.17
C LEU A 155 -10.41 -9.15 20.09
N ILE A 156 -11.35 -9.07 21.03
CA ILE A 156 -11.70 -10.20 21.91
C ILE A 156 -12.19 -11.38 21.07
N ALA A 157 -13.12 -11.15 20.13
CA ALA A 157 -13.63 -12.18 19.24
C ALA A 157 -12.53 -12.79 18.35
N GLY A 158 -11.66 -11.96 17.78
CA GLY A 158 -10.50 -12.42 17.00
C GLY A 158 -9.53 -13.26 17.84
N GLY A 159 -9.21 -12.83 19.06
CA GLY A 159 -8.38 -13.58 20.00
C GLY A 159 -9.01 -14.93 20.38
N LEU A 160 -10.32 -14.96 20.62
CA LEU A 160 -11.04 -16.20 20.93
C LEU A 160 -11.03 -17.18 19.75
N MET A 161 -11.26 -16.70 18.53
CA MET A 161 -11.16 -17.53 17.32
C MET A 161 -9.77 -18.15 17.16
N LEU A 162 -8.70 -17.37 17.39
CA LEU A 162 -7.33 -17.87 17.33
C LEU A 162 -7.08 -18.96 18.37
N LEU A 163 -7.51 -18.76 19.62
CA LEU A 163 -7.40 -19.77 20.67
C LEU A 163 -8.10 -21.06 20.28
N LEU A 164 -9.37 -20.99 19.85
CA LEU A 164 -10.15 -22.15 19.44
C LEU A 164 -9.53 -22.89 18.26
N SER A 165 -8.97 -22.17 17.28
CA SER A 165 -8.27 -22.78 16.14
C SER A 165 -6.99 -23.51 16.56
N GLY A 166 -6.27 -22.99 17.57
CA GLY A 166 -5.07 -23.63 18.11
C GLY A 166 -5.36 -24.95 18.83
N PHE A 167 -6.51 -25.05 19.50
CA PHE A 167 -6.93 -26.31 20.14
C PHE A 167 -7.41 -27.34 19.11
N ALA A 168 -8.20 -26.93 18.12
CA ALA A 168 -8.72 -27.84 17.08
C ALA A 168 -7.63 -28.48 16.20
N THR A 169 -6.44 -27.89 16.13
CA THR A 169 -5.32 -28.41 15.32
C THR A 169 -4.45 -29.42 16.08
N ARG A 170 -4.63 -29.58 17.41
CA ARG A 170 -3.86 -30.52 18.23
C ARG A 170 -4.49 -31.91 18.37
N ASP A 171 -5.76 -32.06 17.98
CA ASP A 171 -6.53 -33.30 18.14
C ASP A 171 -6.67 -34.12 16.84
N ASN A 172 -5.87 -33.82 15.81
CA ASN A 172 -5.70 -34.61 14.57
C ASN A 172 -4.23 -34.99 14.40
#